data_AF-A0A9E5MP57-F1
#
_entry.id   AF-A0A9E5MP57-F1
#
_cell.length_a   1.000
_cell.length_b   1.000
_cell.length_c   1.000
_cell.angle_alpha   90.00
_cell.angle_beta   90.00
_cell.angle_gamma   90.00
#
_symmetry.space_group_name_H-M   'P 1'
#
loop_
_entity.id
_entity.type
_entity.pdbx_description
1 polymer ?
#
loop_
_entity_poly.entity_id
_entity_poly.type
_entity_poly.pdbx_seq_one_letter_code
_entity_poly.pdbx_strand_id
1 'polypeptide(L)'
;MLSLAGCDTGPKSGKGFTLPEGDPQMGRQVFIGMQCTDCHFLANDSTVKQPDNPQFSIPLGGEVRRIQTYGELVTSVINPSHSLPSGYQKEAISDNGQSRMRNYNDIMTVTQLTHLITFLQDQYELQPFEPSMYPSFH
;
A
#
# COMPACT_ATOMS: atom_id res chain seq x y z
N MET A 1 -5.00 -15.57 -30.16
CA MET A 1 -3.58 -15.22 -29.92
C MET A 1 -3.34 -15.25 -28.42
N LEU A 2 -2.58 -16.24 -27.93
CA LEU A 2 -2.03 -16.22 -26.57
C LEU A 2 -0.82 -15.30 -26.60
N SER A 3 -0.95 -14.08 -26.09
CA SER A 3 0.20 -13.22 -25.86
C SER A 3 0.91 -13.72 -24.60
N LEU A 4 2.09 -14.32 -24.77
CA LEU A 4 3.00 -14.51 -23.65
C LEU A 4 3.50 -13.13 -23.22
N ALA A 5 2.94 -12.60 -22.13
CA ALA A 5 3.58 -11.51 -21.40
C ALA A 5 4.83 -12.09 -20.73
N GLY A 6 5.94 -12.13 -21.49
CA GLY A 6 7.26 -12.39 -20.93
C GLY A 6 7.55 -11.33 -19.87
N CYS A 7 8.29 -11.70 -18.82
CA CYS A 7 8.73 -10.79 -17.76
C CYS A 7 9.23 -9.49 -18.39
N ASP A 8 8.49 -8.39 -18.20
CA ASP A 8 8.83 -7.10 -18.78
C ASP A 8 10.15 -6.64 -18.13
N THR A 9 11.26 -6.78 -18.87
CA THR A 9 12.57 -6.24 -18.51
C THR A 9 12.89 -4.97 -19.29
N GLY A 10 11.87 -4.32 -19.86
CA GLY A 10 12.03 -3.07 -20.57
C GLY A 10 12.51 -1.93 -19.67
N PRO A 11 12.86 -0.77 -20.24
CA PRO A 11 13.40 0.38 -19.50
C PRO A 11 12.50 0.92 -18.39
N LYS A 12 11.22 0.54 -18.36
CA LYS A 12 10.23 0.94 -17.35
C LYS A 12 9.96 -0.14 -16.31
N SER A 13 10.66 -1.28 -16.36
CA SER A 13 10.47 -2.34 -15.39
C SER A 13 10.98 -1.92 -14.01
N GLY A 14 10.30 -2.34 -12.94
CA GLY A 14 10.79 -2.16 -11.57
C GLY A 14 11.94 -3.10 -11.20
N LYS A 15 12.49 -3.86 -12.15
CA LYS A 15 13.53 -4.86 -11.88
C LYS A 15 14.82 -4.16 -11.44
N GLY A 16 15.31 -4.52 -10.25
CA GLY A 16 16.52 -3.93 -9.66
C GLY A 16 16.28 -2.57 -8.98
N PHE A 17 15.04 -2.07 -8.97
CA PHE A 17 14.69 -0.93 -8.14
C PHE A 17 14.66 -1.35 -6.67
N THR A 18 15.40 -0.63 -5.84
CA THR A 18 15.37 -0.77 -4.38
C THR A 18 15.39 0.61 -3.76
N LEU A 19 14.60 0.79 -2.70
CA LEU A 19 14.76 1.95 -1.84
C LEU A 19 15.97 1.71 -0.91
N PRO A 20 16.62 2.79 -0.44
CA PRO A 20 17.56 2.68 0.68
C PRO A 20 16.81 2.23 1.94
N GLU A 21 17.55 1.80 2.96
CA GLU A 21 16.94 1.49 4.26
C GLU A 21 16.27 2.74 4.87
N GLY A 22 15.07 2.54 5.41
CA GLY A 22 14.30 3.58 6.10
C GLY A 22 14.22 3.33 7.59
N ASP A 23 13.67 4.31 8.31
CA ASP A 23 13.40 4.25 9.73
C ASP A 23 11.87 4.20 9.92
N PRO A 24 11.32 3.13 10.52
CA PRO A 24 9.87 2.96 10.69
C PRO A 24 9.27 3.98 11.67
N GLN A 25 10.02 4.47 12.67
CA GLN A 25 9.53 5.52 13.56
C GLN A 25 9.40 6.85 12.82
N MET A 26 10.38 7.19 11.99
CA MET A 26 10.28 8.37 11.11
C MET A 26 9.16 8.20 10.09
N GLY A 27 8.95 6.99 9.56
CA GLY A 27 7.86 6.69 8.64
C GLY A 27 6.49 6.88 9.27
N ARG A 28 6.32 6.48 10.54
CA ARG A 28 5.11 6.77 11.31
C ARG A 28 4.86 8.26 11.45
N GLN A 29 5.91 9.07 11.67
CA GLN A 29 5.77 10.52 11.71
C GLN A 29 5.37 11.10 10.35
N VAL A 30 5.89 10.55 9.24
CA VAL A 30 5.45 10.96 7.89
C VAL A 30 3.98 10.60 7.68
N PHE A 31 3.55 9.39 8.05
CA PHE A 31 2.16 8.93 7.90
C PHE A 31 1.18 9.87 8.60
N ILE A 32 1.49 10.28 9.83
CA ILE A 32 0.65 11.20 10.62
C ILE A 32 0.79 12.64 10.09
N GLY A 33 2.02 13.11 9.91
CA GLY A 33 2.31 14.50 9.53
C GLY A 33 1.81 14.87 8.13
N MET A 34 1.75 13.90 7.22
CA MET A 34 1.17 14.06 5.88
C MET A 34 -0.34 13.77 5.84
N GLN A 35 -0.98 13.52 6.99
CA GLN A 35 -2.43 13.29 7.11
C GLN A 35 -2.92 12.05 6.35
N CYS A 36 -2.12 10.97 6.29
CA CYS A 36 -2.59 9.70 5.73
C CYS A 36 -3.79 9.14 6.51
N THR A 37 -3.93 9.52 7.78
CA THR A 37 -5.05 9.16 8.67
C THR A 37 -6.40 9.75 8.28
N ASP A 38 -6.44 10.73 7.37
CA ASP A 38 -7.73 11.28 6.91
C ASP A 38 -8.53 10.25 6.10
N CYS A 39 -7.83 9.27 5.52
CA CYS A 39 -8.42 8.22 4.69
C CYS A 39 -8.05 6.80 5.16
N HIS A 40 -6.94 6.63 5.87
CA HIS A 40 -6.40 5.32 6.21
C HIS A 40 -6.30 5.08 7.72
N PHE A 41 -6.60 3.85 8.13
CA PHE A 41 -6.28 3.36 9.46
C PHE A 41 -5.38 2.13 9.38
N LEU A 42 -4.61 1.89 10.44
CA LEU A 42 -3.73 0.73 10.54
C LEU A 42 -4.49 -0.39 11.25
N ALA A 43 -4.66 -1.52 10.57
CA ALA A 43 -5.37 -2.67 11.11
C ALA A 43 -4.68 -3.24 12.35
N ASN A 44 -3.34 -3.20 12.39
CA ASN A 44 -2.52 -3.78 13.44
C ASN A 44 -1.95 -2.76 14.45
N ASP A 45 -2.15 -1.45 14.24
CA ASP A 45 -1.65 -0.39 15.13
C ASP A 45 -2.75 0.61 15.49
N SER A 46 -3.41 0.35 16.62
CA SER A 46 -4.43 1.25 17.19
C SER A 46 -3.85 2.46 17.94
N THR A 47 -2.53 2.57 18.06
CA THR A 47 -1.88 3.72 18.72
C THR A 47 -1.86 4.97 17.85
N VAL A 48 -2.04 4.81 16.53
CA VAL A 48 -2.21 5.93 15.60
C VAL A 48 -3.65 6.42 15.68
N LYS A 49 -3.83 7.57 16.32
CA LYS A 49 -5.16 8.20 16.47
C LYS A 49 -5.75 8.53 15.10
N GLN A 50 -7.00 8.12 14.92
CA GLN A 50 -7.82 8.54 13.80
C GLN A 50 -8.47 9.89 14.09
N PRO A 51 -8.74 10.72 13.08
CA PRO A 51 -9.58 11.91 13.25
C PRO A 51 -11.00 11.50 13.66
N ASP A 52 -11.72 12.39 14.36
CA ASP A 52 -13.08 12.10 14.85
C ASP A 52 -14.08 11.79 13.72
N ASN A 53 -13.86 12.39 12.53
CA ASN A 53 -14.63 12.16 11.32
C ASN A 53 -13.67 11.97 10.14
N PRO A 54 -13.16 10.75 9.90
CA PRO A 54 -12.31 10.49 8.74
C PRO A 54 -13.14 10.61 7.46
N GLN A 55 -12.52 11.08 6.37
CA GLN A 55 -13.17 11.17 5.06
C GLN A 55 -13.50 9.78 4.51
N PHE A 56 -12.55 8.85 4.72
CA PHE A 56 -12.67 7.44 4.36
C PHE A 56 -11.99 6.59 5.43
N SER A 57 -12.36 5.31 5.50
CA SER A 57 -11.74 4.35 6.41
C SER A 57 -11.24 3.16 5.62
N ILE A 58 -10.08 3.33 4.99
CA ILE A 58 -9.42 2.29 4.18
C ILE A 58 -8.33 1.62 5.03
N PRO A 59 -8.46 0.33 5.37
CA PRO A 59 -7.46 -0.36 6.18
C PRO A 59 -6.14 -0.50 5.43
N LEU A 60 -5.04 -0.31 6.16
CA LEU A 60 -3.68 -0.67 5.76
C LEU A 60 -3.10 -1.64 6.80
N GLY A 61 -2.14 -2.46 6.37
CA GLY A 61 -1.57 -3.52 7.19
C GLY A 61 -2.50 -4.72 7.38
N GLY A 62 -2.25 -5.50 8.42
CA GLY A 62 -3.00 -6.71 8.73
C GLY A 62 -2.44 -7.96 8.09
N GLU A 63 -3.13 -9.06 8.36
CA GLU A 63 -2.84 -10.34 7.73
C GLU A 63 -3.27 -10.34 6.25
N VAL A 64 -2.32 -10.61 5.36
CA VAL A 64 -2.53 -10.65 3.92
C VAL A 64 -2.04 -11.96 3.33
N ARG A 65 -2.70 -12.41 2.25
CA ARG A 65 -2.24 -13.60 1.48
C ARG A 65 -0.92 -13.36 0.75
N ARG A 66 -0.56 -12.09 0.52
CA ARG A 66 0.69 -11.67 -0.11
C ARG A 66 1.09 -10.31 0.43
N ILE A 67 2.30 -10.21 0.98
CA ILE A 67 2.88 -8.92 1.37
C ILE A 67 3.11 -8.10 0.09
N GLN A 68 2.68 -6.84 0.12
CA GLN A 68 2.99 -5.90 -0.95
C GLN A 68 4.48 -5.62 -0.98
N THR A 69 5.06 -5.62 -2.18
CA THR A 69 6.48 -5.29 -2.33
C THR A 69 6.72 -3.79 -2.12
N TYR A 70 7.98 -3.40 -1.88
CA TYR A 70 8.40 -2.00 -1.88
C TYR A 70 7.89 -1.24 -3.11
N GLY A 71 8.05 -1.82 -4.30
CA GLY A 71 7.63 -1.19 -5.55
C GLY A 71 6.11 -0.97 -5.63
N GLU A 72 5.32 -1.92 -5.12
CA GLU A 72 3.86 -1.79 -5.10
C GLU A 72 3.42 -0.69 -4.14
N LEU A 73 3.95 -0.66 -2.92
CA LEU A 73 3.64 0.39 -1.95
C LEU A 73 4.08 1.77 -2.45
N VAL A 74 5.29 1.88 -3.01
CA VAL A 74 5.78 3.13 -3.61
C VAL A 74 4.84 3.60 -4.70
N THR A 75 4.46 2.70 -5.62
CA THR A 75 3.56 3.02 -6.74
C THR A 75 2.21 3.50 -6.23
N SER A 76 1.64 2.86 -5.21
CA SER A 76 0.38 3.28 -4.59
C SER A 76 0.45 4.67 -3.96
N VAL A 77 1.60 5.07 -3.40
CA VAL A 77 1.77 6.40 -2.80
C VAL A 77 2.01 7.49 -3.85
N ILE A 78 2.90 7.26 -4.82
CA ILE A 78 3.30 8.29 -5.80
C ILE A 78 2.38 8.37 -7.02
N ASN A 79 1.56 7.36 -7.23
CA ASN A 79 0.58 7.27 -8.31
C ASN A 79 -0.74 6.68 -7.79
N PRO A 80 -1.46 7.39 -6.92
CA PRO A 80 -2.63 6.85 -6.21
C PRO A 80 -3.80 6.49 -7.12
N SER A 81 -3.85 7.02 -8.35
CA SER A 81 -4.86 6.67 -9.35
C SER A 81 -4.54 5.37 -10.11
N HIS A 82 -3.33 4.82 -9.97
CA HIS A 82 -2.92 3.59 -10.66
C HIS A 82 -3.76 2.37 -10.23
N SER A 83 -4.14 2.32 -8.95
CA SER A 83 -4.93 1.24 -8.39
C SER A 83 -5.85 1.80 -7.31
N LEU A 84 -7.16 1.67 -7.54
CA LEU A 84 -8.18 2.08 -6.58
C LEU A 84 -8.59 0.88 -5.71
N PRO A 85 -8.80 1.08 -4.39
CA PRO A 85 -9.20 -0.02 -3.50
C PRO A 85 -10.54 -0.64 -3.93
N SER A 86 -10.59 -1.97 -3.93
CA SER A 86 -11.80 -2.72 -4.22
C SER A 86 -12.76 -2.72 -3.02
N GLY A 87 -14.06 -2.93 -3.28
CA GLY A 87 -15.08 -2.96 -2.24
C GLY A 87 -15.63 -1.60 -1.81
N TYR A 88 -15.12 -0.50 -2.38
CA TYR A 88 -15.62 0.85 -2.16
C TYR A 88 -16.37 1.37 -3.40
N GLN A 89 -17.34 2.27 -3.19
CA GLN A 89 -18.00 2.97 -4.29
C GLN A 89 -17.00 3.88 -4.98
N LYS A 90 -16.88 3.77 -6.31
CA LYS A 90 -15.84 4.49 -7.07
C LYS A 90 -15.99 6.00 -6.93
N GLU A 91 -17.21 6.50 -6.91
CA GLU A 91 -17.54 7.92 -6.79
C GLU A 91 -17.16 8.48 -5.41
N ALA A 92 -17.10 7.60 -4.39
CA ALA A 92 -16.64 7.95 -3.06
C ALA A 92 -15.12 8.13 -3.04
N ILE A 93 -14.36 7.18 -3.59
CA ILE A 93 -12.88 7.16 -3.50
C ILE A 93 -12.16 7.84 -4.68
N SER A 94 -12.88 8.20 -5.73
CA SER A 94 -12.32 8.78 -6.95
C SER A 94 -13.25 9.82 -7.58
N ASP A 95 -12.68 10.70 -8.39
CA ASP A 95 -13.39 11.61 -9.28
C ASP A 95 -12.86 11.43 -10.71
N ASN A 96 -13.74 11.06 -11.65
CA ASN A 96 -13.37 10.75 -13.03
C ASN A 96 -12.18 9.77 -13.18
N GLY A 97 -12.11 8.77 -12.30
CA GLY A 97 -11.04 7.76 -12.28
C GLY A 97 -9.74 8.23 -11.62
N GLN A 98 -9.69 9.47 -11.11
CA GLN A 98 -8.56 9.95 -10.31
C GLN A 98 -8.84 9.73 -8.83
N SER A 99 -7.87 9.15 -8.12
CA SER A 99 -7.99 8.94 -6.67
C SER A 99 -8.18 10.26 -5.94
N ARG A 100 -9.03 10.25 -4.91
CA ARG A 100 -9.15 11.38 -3.97
C ARG A 100 -7.99 11.47 -2.99
N MET A 101 -7.12 10.46 -2.93
CA MET A 101 -5.88 10.54 -2.18
C MET A 101 -5.02 11.68 -2.73
N ARG A 102 -4.57 12.56 -1.83
CA ARG A 102 -3.69 13.68 -2.19
C ARG A 102 -2.45 13.17 -2.91
N ASN A 103 -2.05 13.87 -3.98
CA ASN A 103 -0.77 13.63 -4.62
C ASN A 103 0.34 14.34 -3.81
N TYR A 104 1.35 13.59 -3.40
CA TYR A 104 2.45 14.09 -2.57
C TYR A 104 3.75 14.35 -3.35
N ASN A 105 3.78 14.12 -4.66
CA ASN A 105 5.03 14.10 -5.45
C ASN A 105 5.79 15.43 -5.40
N ASP A 106 5.10 16.56 -5.21
CA ASP A 106 5.71 17.89 -5.16
C ASP A 106 6.16 18.31 -3.75
N ILE A 107 5.78 17.57 -2.71
CA ILE A 107 5.96 17.99 -1.30
C ILE A 107 6.61 16.93 -0.40
N MET A 108 6.56 15.65 -0.78
CA MET A 108 7.19 14.56 -0.05
C MET A 108 8.60 14.34 -0.60
N THR A 109 9.59 14.43 0.27
CA THR A 109 10.96 14.11 -0.12
C THR A 109 11.14 12.61 -0.31
N VAL A 110 12.14 12.22 -1.10
CA VAL A 110 12.49 10.80 -1.28
C VAL A 110 12.81 10.14 0.07
N THR A 111 13.48 10.84 0.99
CA THR A 111 13.75 10.34 2.34
C THR A 111 12.47 10.07 3.13
N GLN A 112 11.49 10.98 3.07
CA GLN A 112 10.19 10.78 3.71
C GLN A 112 9.45 9.60 3.11
N LEU A 113 9.46 9.45 1.78
CA LEU A 113 8.89 8.29 1.09
C LEU A 113 9.57 7.00 1.54
N THR A 114 10.90 6.96 1.59
CA THR A 114 11.64 5.78 2.07
C THR A 114 11.19 5.36 3.46
N HIS A 115 11.20 6.31 4.41
CA HIS A 115 10.76 6.02 5.78
C HIS A 115 9.30 5.57 5.85
N LEU A 116 8.41 6.24 5.12
CA LEU A 116 6.99 5.89 5.05
C LEU A 116 6.79 4.46 4.55
N ILE A 117 7.48 4.04 3.50
CA ILE A 117 7.32 2.69 2.94
C ILE A 117 7.88 1.64 3.88
N THR A 118 9.01 1.90 4.56
CA THR A 118 9.52 1.01 5.63
C THR A 118 8.48 0.84 6.73
N PHE A 119 7.92 1.94 7.23
CA PHE A 119 6.87 1.88 8.25
C PHE A 119 5.64 1.08 7.80
N LEU A 120 5.16 1.31 6.57
CA LEU A 120 3.99 0.62 6.03
C LEU A 120 4.22 -0.88 5.87
N GLN A 121 5.41 -1.31 5.47
CA GLN A 121 5.72 -2.74 5.36
C GLN A 121 5.63 -3.48 6.68
N ASP A 122 6.12 -2.85 7.77
CA ASP A 122 6.07 -3.43 9.11
C ASP A 122 4.64 -3.62 9.62
N GLN A 123 3.63 -3.07 8.94
CA GLN A 123 2.22 -3.25 9.29
C GLN A 123 1.60 -4.52 8.68
N TYR A 124 2.28 -5.22 7.78
CA TYR A 124 1.74 -6.39 7.07
C TYR A 124 2.35 -7.69 7.56
N GLU A 125 1.49 -8.69 7.75
CA GLU A 125 1.88 -10.05 8.12
C GLU A 125 1.35 -11.04 7.08
N LEU A 126 2.10 -12.09 6.76
CA LEU A 126 1.61 -13.14 5.87
C LEU A 126 0.63 -14.05 6.63
N GLN A 127 -0.54 -14.28 6.04
CA GLN A 127 -1.45 -15.33 6.50
C GLN A 127 -0.76 -16.69 6.46
N PRO A 128 -0.88 -17.51 7.52
CA PRO A 128 -0.43 -18.89 7.48
C PRO A 128 -1.10 -19.64 6.32
N PHE A 129 -0.32 -20.45 5.60
CA PHE A 129 -0.88 -21.31 4.56
C PHE A 129 -1.69 -22.43 5.19
N GLU A 130 -2.99 -22.49 4.90
CA GLU A 130 -3.82 -23.65 5.23
C GLU A 130 -3.72 -24.70 4.10
N PRO A 131 -3.14 -25.89 4.36
CA PRO A 131 -3.06 -26.94 3.36
C PRO A 131 -4.45 -27.42 2.94
N SER A 132 -4.68 -27.60 1.64
CA SER A 132 -5.89 -28.23 1.15
C SER A 132 -5.97 -29.68 1.65
N MET A 133 -7.03 -30.02 2.38
CA MET A 133 -7.31 -31.41 2.74
C MET A 133 -7.71 -32.18 1.47
N TYR A 134 -6.84 -33.09 1.03
CA TYR A 134 -7.16 -34.01 -0.05
C TYR A 134 -8.04 -35.15 0.48
N PRO A 135 -9.18 -35.46 -0.15
CA PRO A 135 -9.93 -36.68 0.16
C PRO A 135 -9.04 -37.89 -0.10
N SER A 136 -8.78 -38.68 0.94
CA SER A 136 -8.18 -40.00 0.80
C SER A 136 -9.21 -40.93 0.17
N PHE A 137 -9.07 -41.22 -1.13
CA PHE A 137 -9.84 -42.28 -1.76
C PHE A 137 -9.27 -43.62 -1.26
N HIS A 138 -10.05 -44.31 -0.43
CA HIS A 138 -9.80 -45.69 0.02
C HIS A 138 -10.61 -46.67 -0.82
#